data_AF-A0A0G2FEJ8-F1
#
_entry.id   AF-A0A0G2FEJ8-F1
#
_cell.length_a   1.000
_cell.length_b   1.000
_cell.length_c   1.000
_cell.angle_alpha   90.00
_cell.angle_beta   90.00
_cell.angle_gamma   90.00
#
_symmetry.space_group_name_H-M   'P 1'
#
loop_
_entity.id
_entity.type
_entity.pdbx_description
1 polymer ?
#
loop_
_entity_poly.entity_id
_entity_poly.type
_entity_poly.pdbx_seq_one_letter_code
_entity_poly.pdbx_strand_id
1 'polypeptide(L)'
;MLSPRRLALKALELVVKHSGPVEGELFSPEVTDQLFSLLANASEPDSWKYPRTDESIDFHLALSLLESYSVQAMQTESKDRWTFKHLPIIADTLGTTLRRSNGRLGEVGLLVLKLTLNTANNNHDAATAFIEKGTVWTLANAVCDTFETATAAIDDTDVFNSHLESLLLMLGVMINFSEHDRNTGGALLSALDDSQAPLDRLVRLFLNHHAATSEADSVEKSQLNVAFGYLSVLLGYMSLYEPVRKRFSSMHKAGNLAPLLESIREFIAYHRMTDDAIAQTGDGQAPLYSSFTTKLQGLVERLESYA
;
A
#
# COMPACT_ATOMS: atom_id res chain seq x y z
N MET A 1 -20.31 23.20 13.59
CA MET A 1 -21.25 24.15 12.92
C MET A 1 -21.06 24.09 11.40
N LEU A 2 -21.98 24.60 10.57
CA LEU A 2 -21.76 24.71 9.11
C LEU A 2 -20.92 25.97 8.82
N SER A 3 -19.60 25.81 8.80
CA SER A 3 -18.67 26.88 8.39
C SER A 3 -18.72 27.06 6.86
N PRO A 4 -18.38 28.25 6.33
CA PRO A 4 -18.27 28.46 4.88
C PRO A 4 -17.34 27.45 4.20
N ARG A 5 -16.22 27.11 4.87
CA ARG A 5 -15.30 26.06 4.40
C ARG A 5 -15.98 24.70 4.32
N ARG A 6 -16.70 24.29 5.35
CA ARG A 6 -17.37 22.99 5.36
C ARG A 6 -18.44 22.89 4.30
N LEU A 7 -19.18 23.97 4.08
CA LEU A 7 -20.15 24.04 2.99
C LEU A 7 -19.48 23.88 1.63
N ALA A 8 -18.35 24.56 1.41
CA ALA A 8 -17.58 24.43 0.17
C ALA A 8 -17.02 23.00 -0.03
N LEU A 9 -16.42 22.40 1.00
CA LEU A 9 -15.92 21.02 0.94
C LEU A 9 -17.03 20.01 0.63
N LYS A 10 -18.20 20.16 1.28
CA LYS A 10 -19.36 19.31 0.98
C LYS A 10 -19.93 19.54 -0.41
N ALA A 11 -19.93 20.77 -0.91
CA ALA A 11 -20.32 21.06 -2.28
C ALA A 11 -19.36 20.40 -3.28
N LEU A 12 -18.05 20.49 -3.06
CA LEU A 12 -17.05 19.81 -3.88
C LEU A 12 -17.22 18.28 -3.83
N GLU A 13 -17.50 17.70 -2.67
CA GLU A 13 -17.74 16.25 -2.53
C GLU A 13 -18.95 15.80 -3.36
N LEU A 14 -20.02 16.60 -3.34
CA LEU A 14 -21.19 16.35 -4.17
C LEU A 14 -20.87 16.49 -5.66
N VAL A 15 -20.06 17.48 -6.05
CA VAL A 15 -19.62 17.63 -7.44
C VAL A 15 -18.80 16.42 -7.87
N VAL A 16 -17.78 16.00 -7.11
CA VAL A 16 -16.97 14.81 -7.43
C VAL A 16 -17.84 13.56 -7.57
N LYS A 17 -18.81 13.37 -6.66
CA LYS A 17 -19.67 12.18 -6.65
C LYS A 17 -20.65 12.12 -7.82
N HIS A 18 -21.10 13.27 -8.33
CA HIS A 18 -22.14 13.34 -9.37
C HIS A 18 -21.64 13.82 -10.73
N SER A 19 -20.39 14.28 -10.81
CA SER A 19 -19.73 14.52 -12.08
C SER A 19 -19.34 13.17 -12.64
N GLY A 20 -19.77 12.89 -13.87
CA GLY A 20 -19.22 11.77 -14.65
C GLY A 20 -17.71 11.99 -14.91
N PRO A 21 -17.09 11.16 -15.75
CA PRO A 21 -15.71 11.39 -16.16
C PRO A 21 -15.57 12.81 -16.75
N VAL A 22 -14.80 13.66 -16.07
CA VAL A 22 -14.56 15.05 -16.50
C VAL A 22 -13.33 15.05 -17.40
N GLU A 23 -13.45 15.62 -18.60
CA GLU A 23 -12.28 15.93 -19.43
C GLU A 23 -11.50 17.10 -18.80
N GLY A 24 -10.24 16.87 -18.46
CA GLY A 24 -9.36 17.88 -17.85
C GLY A 24 -9.37 17.87 -16.31
N GLU A 25 -8.70 18.84 -15.70
CA GLU A 25 -8.49 18.85 -14.24
C GLU A 25 -9.76 19.23 -13.47
N LEU A 26 -10.14 18.37 -12.50
CA LEU A 26 -11.30 18.60 -11.65
C LEU A 26 -11.09 19.75 -10.65
N PHE A 27 -9.87 19.88 -10.13
CA PHE A 27 -9.49 20.93 -9.20
C PHE A 27 -8.39 21.80 -9.79
N SER A 28 -8.47 23.11 -9.58
CA SER A 28 -7.36 24.00 -9.91
C SER A 28 -6.20 23.78 -8.93
N PRO A 29 -4.95 24.14 -9.32
CA PRO A 29 -3.79 24.03 -8.43
C PRO A 29 -3.98 24.74 -7.08
N GLU A 30 -4.72 25.85 -7.03
CA GLU A 30 -5.02 26.59 -5.80
C GLU A 30 -5.97 25.82 -4.88
N VAL A 31 -6.98 25.16 -5.44
CA VAL A 31 -7.89 24.31 -4.68
C VAL A 31 -7.14 23.10 -4.13
N THR A 32 -6.34 22.44 -4.97
CA THR A 32 -5.49 21.31 -4.55
C THR A 32 -4.53 21.71 -3.42
N ASP A 33 -3.85 22.85 -3.55
CA ASP A 33 -2.98 23.37 -2.50
C ASP A 33 -3.73 23.61 -1.18
N GLN A 34 -4.94 24.18 -1.26
CA GLN A 34 -5.77 24.42 -0.06
C GLN A 34 -6.20 23.11 0.60
N LEU A 35 -6.57 22.08 -0.17
CA LEU A 35 -6.89 20.76 0.37
C LEU A 35 -5.67 20.14 1.07
N PHE A 36 -4.49 20.19 0.45
CA PHE A 36 -3.27 19.71 1.09
C PHE A 36 -2.86 20.54 2.31
N SER A 37 -3.18 21.83 2.36
CA SER A 37 -2.93 22.64 3.55
C SER A 37 -3.76 22.18 4.76
N LEU A 38 -4.97 21.64 4.53
CA LEU A 38 -5.78 21.06 5.61
C LEU A 38 -5.15 19.78 6.17
N LEU A 39 -4.51 18.97 5.31
CA LEU A 39 -3.75 17.80 5.73
C LEU A 39 -2.47 18.21 6.49
N ALA A 40 -1.70 19.15 5.95
CA ALA A 40 -0.44 19.60 6.55
C ALA A 40 -0.64 20.24 7.94
N ASN A 41 -1.75 20.95 8.13
CA ASN A 41 -2.09 21.61 9.39
C ASN A 41 -2.77 20.68 10.40
N ALA A 42 -2.99 19.41 10.08
CA ALA A 42 -3.60 18.42 10.98
C ALA A 42 -2.60 17.91 12.05
N SER A 43 -1.86 18.83 12.66
CA SER A 43 -0.86 18.53 13.68
C SER A 43 -1.48 18.25 15.06
N GLU A 44 -2.72 18.67 15.28
CA GLU A 44 -3.39 18.53 16.57
C GLU A 44 -4.15 17.20 16.71
N PRO A 45 -4.25 16.63 17.94
CA PRO A 45 -5.01 15.41 18.18
C PRO A 45 -6.46 15.47 17.71
N ASP A 46 -7.05 16.66 17.63
CA ASP A 46 -8.46 16.87 17.33
C ASP A 46 -8.81 16.67 15.84
N SER A 47 -7.91 16.97 14.90
CA SER A 47 -8.10 16.68 13.47
C SER A 47 -8.24 15.18 13.17
N TRP A 48 -7.71 14.34 14.06
CA TRP A 48 -7.70 12.88 13.90
C TRP A 48 -8.87 12.18 14.63
N LYS A 49 -9.74 12.93 15.32
CA LYS A 49 -10.88 12.38 16.08
C LYS A 49 -12.17 12.38 15.27
N TYR A 50 -12.14 12.00 14.01
CA TYR A 50 -13.34 11.98 13.15
C TYR A 50 -14.46 11.12 13.76
N PRO A 51 -15.75 11.55 13.72
CA PRO A 51 -16.29 12.84 13.26
C PRO A 51 -16.59 13.83 14.42
N ARG A 52 -15.74 13.87 15.45
CA ARG A 52 -16.06 14.52 16.74
C ARG A 52 -15.83 16.03 16.79
N THR A 53 -15.00 16.56 15.90
CA THR A 53 -14.59 17.98 15.89
C THR A 53 -14.82 18.59 14.52
N ASP A 54 -14.95 19.91 14.48
CA ASP A 54 -15.09 20.61 13.20
C ASP A 54 -13.82 20.38 12.34
N GLU A 55 -12.64 20.41 12.94
CA GLU A 55 -11.36 20.18 12.27
C GLU A 55 -11.24 18.76 11.69
N SER A 56 -11.72 17.74 12.41
CA SER A 56 -11.69 16.36 11.91
C SER A 56 -12.64 16.11 10.75
N ILE A 57 -13.77 16.82 10.71
CA ILE A 57 -14.69 16.75 9.57
C ILE A 57 -14.05 17.41 8.35
N ASP A 58 -13.46 18.60 8.50
CA ASP A 58 -12.80 19.29 7.38
C ASP A 58 -11.59 18.49 6.86
N PHE A 59 -10.80 17.89 7.77
CA PHE A 59 -9.69 17.01 7.42
C PHE A 59 -10.16 15.77 6.64
N HIS A 60 -11.20 15.09 7.13
CA HIS A 60 -11.78 13.93 6.45
C HIS A 60 -12.30 14.30 5.06
N LEU A 61 -13.04 15.40 4.91
CA LEU A 61 -13.55 15.83 3.61
C LEU A 61 -12.42 16.18 2.64
N ALA A 62 -11.39 16.89 3.10
CA ALA A 62 -10.24 17.21 2.26
C ALA A 62 -9.54 15.93 1.79
N LEU A 63 -9.35 14.98 2.69
CA LEU A 63 -8.74 13.69 2.38
C LEU A 63 -9.57 12.88 1.38
N SER A 64 -10.89 12.80 1.55
CA SER A 64 -11.79 12.12 0.62
C SER A 64 -11.75 12.74 -0.78
N LEU A 65 -11.76 14.07 -0.87
CA LEU A 65 -11.63 14.78 -2.15
C LEU A 65 -10.29 14.50 -2.85
N LEU A 66 -9.20 14.55 -2.10
CA LEU A 66 -7.86 14.27 -2.61
C LEU A 66 -7.72 12.81 -3.07
N GLU A 67 -8.23 11.87 -2.28
CA GLU A 67 -8.23 10.45 -2.63
C GLU A 67 -8.97 10.22 -3.94
N SER A 68 -10.20 10.76 -4.07
CA SER A 68 -11.02 10.57 -5.27
C SER A 68 -10.40 11.22 -6.51
N TYR A 69 -9.70 12.35 -6.35
CA TYR A 69 -9.05 13.05 -7.47
C TYR A 69 -7.66 12.48 -7.83
N SER A 70 -6.99 11.80 -6.89
CA SER A 70 -5.58 11.42 -7.03
C SER A 70 -5.26 10.60 -8.28
N VAL A 71 -6.10 9.63 -8.66
CA VAL A 71 -5.86 8.79 -9.86
C VAL A 71 -5.80 9.65 -11.11
N GLN A 72 -6.71 10.60 -11.25
CA GLN A 72 -6.75 11.52 -12.39
C GLN A 72 -5.56 12.47 -12.34
N ALA A 73 -5.28 13.08 -11.17
CA ALA A 73 -4.18 14.03 -11.02
C ALA A 73 -2.82 13.43 -11.39
N MET A 74 -2.60 12.15 -11.10
CA MET A 74 -1.37 11.43 -11.46
C MET A 74 -1.25 11.11 -12.96
N GLN A 75 -2.29 11.39 -13.76
CA GLN A 75 -2.34 11.20 -15.21
C GLN A 75 -2.42 12.53 -15.98
N THR A 76 -2.46 13.68 -15.30
CA THR A 76 -2.48 15.02 -15.93
C THR A 76 -1.19 15.79 -15.68
N GLU A 77 -1.16 17.05 -16.12
CA GLU A 77 -0.07 18.01 -15.89
C GLU A 77 0.18 18.28 -14.39
N SER A 78 -0.80 17.99 -13.53
CA SER A 78 -0.67 18.08 -12.07
C SER A 78 0.32 17.08 -11.46
N LYS A 79 0.71 16.00 -12.17
CA LYS A 79 1.56 14.92 -11.63
C LYS A 79 2.82 15.45 -10.94
N ASP A 80 3.56 16.36 -11.59
CA ASP A 80 4.82 16.87 -11.05
C ASP A 80 4.60 17.66 -9.75
N ARG A 81 3.53 18.47 -9.69
CA ARG A 81 3.18 19.21 -8.46
C ARG A 81 2.82 18.23 -7.34
N TRP A 82 2.04 17.19 -7.64
CA TRP A 82 1.71 16.15 -6.66
C TRP A 82 2.95 15.44 -6.15
N THR A 83 3.83 15.02 -7.04
CA THR A 83 5.09 14.33 -6.71
C THR A 83 6.00 15.19 -5.84
N PHE A 84 6.33 16.41 -6.27
CA PHE A 84 7.39 17.19 -5.62
C PHE A 84 6.90 18.10 -4.50
N LYS A 85 5.64 18.54 -4.53
CA LYS A 85 5.09 19.44 -3.49
C LYS A 85 4.24 18.71 -2.46
N HIS A 86 3.46 17.71 -2.87
CA HIS A 86 2.40 17.16 -2.03
C HIS A 86 2.70 15.79 -1.43
N LEU A 87 3.52 14.95 -2.08
CA LEU A 87 3.93 13.66 -1.50
C LEU A 87 4.57 13.77 -0.11
N PRO A 88 5.41 14.77 0.22
CA PRO A 88 5.93 14.92 1.59
C PRO A 88 4.81 15.09 2.63
N ILE A 89 3.71 15.75 2.27
CA ILE A 89 2.54 15.91 3.14
C ILE A 89 1.80 14.58 3.30
N ILE A 90 1.65 13.82 2.21
CA ILE A 90 1.04 12.47 2.25
C ILE A 90 1.90 11.53 3.10
N ALA A 91 3.23 11.58 2.97
CA ALA A 91 4.16 10.79 3.76
C ALA A 91 4.07 11.10 5.27
N ASP A 92 4.01 12.38 5.65
CA ASP A 92 3.80 12.80 7.04
C ASP A 92 2.43 12.36 7.58
N THR A 93 1.40 12.48 6.75
CA THR A 93 0.01 12.10 7.07
C THR A 93 -0.08 10.59 7.29
N LEU A 94 0.47 9.78 6.39
CA LEU A 94 0.51 8.32 6.53
C LEU A 94 1.33 7.89 7.75
N GLY A 95 2.51 8.46 7.95
CA GLY A 95 3.32 8.15 9.14
C GLY A 95 2.57 8.44 10.44
N THR A 96 1.83 9.55 10.48
CA THR A 96 1.00 9.92 11.64
C THR A 96 -0.18 8.97 11.82
N THR A 97 -0.89 8.62 10.75
CA THR A 97 -1.96 7.61 10.75
C THR A 97 -1.49 6.29 11.36
N LEU A 98 -0.37 5.76 10.86
CA LEU A 98 0.16 4.45 11.27
C LEU A 98 0.59 4.45 12.74
N ARG A 99 1.22 5.53 13.22
CA ARG A 99 1.62 5.65 14.64
C ARG A 99 0.43 5.76 15.60
N ARG A 100 -0.73 6.23 15.12
CA ARG A 100 -1.92 6.47 15.95
C ARG A 100 -2.93 5.34 15.91
N SER A 101 -2.83 4.40 14.97
CA SER A 101 -3.88 3.43 14.69
C SER A 101 -4.03 2.33 15.74
N ASN A 102 -3.13 2.20 16.72
CA ASN A 102 -3.16 1.15 17.77
C ASN A 102 -3.49 -0.25 17.21
N GLY A 103 -3.00 -0.56 16.00
CA GLY A 103 -3.22 -1.84 15.33
C GLY A 103 -4.44 -1.93 14.40
N ARG A 104 -5.39 -0.99 14.43
CA ARG A 104 -6.57 -0.99 13.54
C ARG A 104 -6.77 0.34 12.83
N LEU A 105 -6.73 0.32 11.51
CA LEU A 105 -7.06 1.49 10.69
C LEU A 105 -8.58 1.65 10.58
N GLY A 106 -9.07 2.81 10.99
CA GLY A 106 -10.43 3.25 10.70
C GLY A 106 -10.53 3.86 9.30
N GLU A 107 -11.71 4.40 8.98
CA GLU A 107 -12.04 5.03 7.70
C GLU A 107 -10.98 6.04 7.21
N VAL A 108 -10.57 6.96 8.09
CA VAL A 108 -9.51 7.94 7.79
C VAL A 108 -8.21 7.24 7.39
N GLY A 109 -7.83 6.17 8.10
CA GLY A 109 -6.60 5.44 7.82
C GLY A 109 -6.63 4.74 6.46
N LEU A 110 -7.77 4.15 6.10
CA LEU A 110 -7.98 3.54 4.79
C LEU A 110 -7.93 4.58 3.66
N LEU A 111 -8.51 5.77 3.86
CA LEU A 111 -8.42 6.87 2.90
C LEU A 111 -6.99 7.35 2.68
N VAL A 112 -6.20 7.49 3.75
CA VAL A 112 -4.77 7.87 3.64
C VAL A 112 -3.99 6.79 2.87
N LEU A 113 -4.25 5.51 3.12
CA LEU A 113 -3.62 4.41 2.39
C LEU A 113 -4.00 4.41 0.90
N LYS A 114 -5.28 4.61 0.57
CA LYS A 114 -5.74 4.69 -0.83
C LYS A 114 -5.13 5.89 -1.57
N LEU A 115 -5.12 7.06 -0.94
CA LEU A 115 -4.44 8.24 -1.47
C LEU A 115 -2.93 7.97 -1.70
N THR A 116 -2.27 7.31 -0.75
CA THR A 116 -0.86 6.93 -0.90
C THR A 116 -0.66 5.95 -2.04
N LEU A 117 -1.52 4.92 -2.14
CA LEU A 117 -1.46 3.91 -3.19
C LEU A 117 -1.59 4.55 -4.58
N ASN A 118 -2.59 5.41 -4.75
CA ASN A 118 -2.86 6.09 -6.01
C ASN A 118 -1.70 7.00 -6.44
N THR A 119 -1.07 7.70 -5.50
CA THR A 119 0.03 8.64 -5.77
C THR A 119 1.40 7.97 -5.91
N ALA A 120 1.56 6.77 -5.36
CA ALA A 120 2.76 5.94 -5.54
C ALA A 120 2.75 5.14 -6.86
N ASN A 121 1.56 4.84 -7.40
CA ASN A 121 1.42 4.01 -8.60
C ASN A 121 2.08 4.66 -9.83
N ASN A 122 2.97 3.94 -10.53
CA ASN A 122 3.76 4.42 -11.67
C ASN A 122 4.45 5.79 -11.42
N ASN A 123 4.86 6.03 -10.18
CA ASN A 123 5.58 7.23 -9.76
C ASN A 123 6.95 6.87 -9.19
N HIS A 124 7.98 6.97 -10.03
CA HIS A 124 9.35 6.55 -9.68
C HIS A 124 9.97 7.39 -8.54
N ASP A 125 9.54 8.63 -8.38
CA ASP A 125 10.05 9.53 -7.34
C ASP A 125 9.30 9.37 -6.01
N ALA A 126 8.20 8.60 -5.99
CA ALA A 126 7.35 8.53 -4.81
C ALA A 126 8.08 7.99 -3.59
N ALA A 127 8.79 6.87 -3.74
CA ALA A 127 9.49 6.22 -2.63
C ALA A 127 10.43 7.16 -1.87
N THR A 128 11.13 8.06 -2.57
CA THR A 128 12.10 8.98 -1.97
C THR A 128 11.48 9.84 -0.88
N ALA A 129 10.31 10.45 -1.13
CA ALA A 129 9.62 11.29 -0.14
C ALA A 129 9.23 10.50 1.13
N PHE A 130 8.82 9.23 0.99
CA PHE A 130 8.45 8.41 2.14
C PHE A 130 9.66 7.85 2.89
N ILE A 131 10.78 7.62 2.19
CA ILE A 131 12.04 7.21 2.81
C ILE A 131 12.60 8.36 3.65
N GLU A 132 12.66 9.57 3.11
CA GLU A 132 13.18 10.76 3.81
C GLU A 132 12.40 11.07 5.10
N LYS A 133 11.09 10.81 5.11
CA LYS A 133 10.24 10.97 6.29
C LYS A 133 10.28 9.81 7.29
N GLY A 134 10.99 8.73 6.97
CA GLY A 134 10.97 7.48 7.76
C GLY A 134 9.62 6.75 7.73
N THR A 135 8.73 7.11 6.81
CA THR A 135 7.40 6.51 6.68
C THR A 135 7.48 5.09 6.15
N VAL A 136 8.43 4.77 5.26
CA VAL A 136 8.66 3.38 4.79
C VAL A 136 8.97 2.44 5.95
N TRP A 137 9.79 2.87 6.91
CA TRP A 137 10.08 2.08 8.12
C TRP A 137 8.83 1.86 9.00
N THR A 138 8.05 2.92 9.20
CA THR A 138 6.80 2.86 9.97
C THR A 138 5.79 1.92 9.30
N LEU A 139 5.67 2.00 7.98
CA LEU A 139 4.78 1.18 7.17
C LEU A 139 5.19 -0.30 7.17
N ALA A 140 6.48 -0.59 7.07
CA ALA A 140 6.97 -1.97 7.14
C ALA A 140 6.64 -2.64 8.48
N ASN A 141 6.80 -1.92 9.60
CA ASN A 141 6.39 -2.45 10.91
C ASN A 141 4.88 -2.65 11.01
N ALA A 142 4.09 -1.70 10.51
CA ALA A 142 2.63 -1.83 10.49
C ALA A 142 2.17 -3.03 9.64
N VAL A 143 2.81 -3.29 8.50
CA VAL A 143 2.57 -4.51 7.70
C VAL A 143 2.81 -5.76 8.56
N CYS A 144 3.94 -5.84 9.26
CA CYS A 144 4.23 -6.99 10.12
C CYS A 144 3.16 -7.17 11.21
N ASP A 145 2.86 -6.10 11.96
CA ASP A 145 1.91 -6.13 13.07
C ASP A 145 0.50 -6.50 12.60
N THR A 146 0.05 -5.94 11.47
CA THR A 146 -1.27 -6.23 10.88
C THR A 146 -1.32 -7.64 10.29
N PHE A 147 -0.24 -8.14 9.70
CA PHE A 147 -0.18 -9.51 9.19
C PHE A 147 -0.32 -10.54 10.32
N GLU A 148 0.42 -10.34 11.41
CA GLU A 148 0.34 -11.19 12.62
C GLU A 148 -1.06 -11.13 13.23
N THR A 149 -1.65 -9.94 13.33
CA THR A 149 -3.00 -9.75 13.86
C THR A 149 -4.05 -10.41 12.98
N ALA A 150 -3.98 -10.27 11.65
CA ALA A 150 -4.90 -10.92 10.72
C ALA A 150 -4.78 -12.45 10.82
N THR A 151 -3.55 -12.98 10.90
CA THR A 151 -3.32 -14.42 11.07
C THR A 151 -3.94 -14.95 12.37
N ALA A 152 -3.81 -14.21 13.48
CA ALA A 152 -4.38 -14.58 14.76
C ALA A 152 -5.92 -14.47 14.81
N ALA A 153 -6.50 -13.60 13.98
CA ALA A 153 -7.93 -13.34 13.91
C ALA A 153 -8.66 -14.19 12.87
N ILE A 154 -8.04 -15.23 12.30
CA ILE A 154 -8.60 -15.99 11.17
C ILE A 154 -9.98 -16.62 11.45
N ASP A 155 -10.28 -16.91 12.72
CA ASP A 155 -11.56 -17.46 13.17
C ASP A 155 -12.62 -16.38 13.46
N ASP A 156 -12.24 -15.09 13.45
CA ASP A 156 -13.14 -13.94 13.60
C ASP A 156 -13.20 -13.18 12.27
N THR A 157 -14.16 -13.55 11.41
CA THR A 157 -14.30 -13.04 10.05
C THR A 157 -14.34 -11.51 9.97
N ASP A 158 -15.00 -10.82 10.91
CA ASP A 158 -15.12 -9.36 10.88
C ASP A 158 -13.79 -8.67 11.22
N VAL A 159 -13.09 -9.18 12.23
CA VAL A 159 -11.76 -8.68 12.61
C VAL A 159 -10.74 -9.01 11.53
N PHE A 160 -10.78 -10.24 11.00
CA PHE A 160 -9.92 -10.69 9.89
C PHE A 160 -10.05 -9.79 8.67
N ASN A 161 -11.27 -9.60 8.16
CA ASN A 161 -11.52 -8.80 6.96
C ASN A 161 -11.07 -7.35 7.13
N SER A 162 -11.29 -6.76 8.31
CA SER A 162 -10.86 -5.39 8.62
C SER A 162 -9.33 -5.24 8.57
N HIS A 163 -8.57 -6.22 9.08
CA HIS A 163 -7.10 -6.17 9.04
C HIS A 163 -6.58 -6.54 7.65
N LEU A 164 -7.20 -7.51 6.98
CA LEU A 164 -6.83 -7.93 5.63
C LEU A 164 -6.95 -6.78 4.62
N GLU A 165 -8.04 -5.99 4.65
CA GLU A 165 -8.20 -4.83 3.76
C GLU A 165 -7.03 -3.85 3.94
N SER A 166 -6.72 -3.50 5.19
CA SER A 166 -5.60 -2.61 5.48
C SER A 166 -4.25 -3.20 5.07
N LEU A 167 -4.05 -4.51 5.28
CA LEU A 167 -2.83 -5.22 4.95
C LEU A 167 -2.58 -5.21 3.43
N LEU A 168 -3.58 -5.53 2.63
CA LEU A 168 -3.47 -5.54 1.17
C LEU A 168 -3.14 -4.14 0.63
N LEU A 169 -3.75 -3.09 1.18
CA LEU A 169 -3.42 -1.71 0.82
C LEU A 169 -1.97 -1.35 1.19
N MET A 170 -1.52 -1.68 2.41
CA MET A 170 -0.15 -1.42 2.84
C MET A 170 0.88 -2.17 2.00
N LEU A 171 0.62 -3.43 1.67
CA LEU A 171 1.46 -4.23 0.77
C LEU A 171 1.50 -3.62 -0.63
N GLY A 172 0.36 -3.20 -1.18
CA GLY A 172 0.29 -2.52 -2.47
C GLY A 172 1.14 -1.24 -2.53
N VAL A 173 1.07 -0.41 -1.48
CA VAL A 173 1.92 0.79 -1.35
C VAL A 173 3.41 0.41 -1.33
N MET A 174 3.79 -0.56 -0.51
CA MET A 174 5.18 -1.02 -0.39
C MET A 174 5.71 -1.64 -1.69
N ILE A 175 4.87 -2.34 -2.45
CA ILE A 175 5.20 -2.87 -3.77
C ILE A 175 5.44 -1.72 -4.75
N ASN A 176 4.56 -0.72 -4.81
CA ASN A 176 4.75 0.45 -5.67
C ASN A 176 6.09 1.15 -5.40
N PHE A 177 6.49 1.28 -4.12
CA PHE A 177 7.81 1.84 -3.78
C PHE A 177 8.97 0.93 -4.22
N SER A 178 8.85 -0.38 -4.01
CA SER A 178 9.93 -1.34 -4.26
C SER A 178 10.10 -1.69 -5.74
N GLU A 179 9.04 -1.58 -6.55
CA GLU A 179 9.07 -1.84 -8.00
C GLU A 179 10.03 -0.86 -8.72
N HIS A 180 10.14 0.36 -8.20
CA HIS A 180 10.82 1.46 -8.87
C HIS A 180 12.04 2.00 -8.12
N ASP A 181 12.16 1.80 -6.81
CA ASP A 181 13.28 2.29 -6.02
C ASP A 181 13.91 1.20 -5.15
N ARG A 182 15.16 0.85 -5.49
CA ARG A 182 16.00 -0.09 -4.72
C ARG A 182 16.30 0.40 -3.30
N ASN A 183 16.23 1.70 -3.05
CA ASN A 183 16.48 2.29 -1.75
C ASN A 183 15.38 1.95 -0.75
N THR A 184 14.18 1.55 -1.21
CA THR A 184 13.07 1.12 -0.32
C THR A 184 13.50 -0.03 0.57
N GLY A 185 14.07 -1.10 0.00
CA GLY A 185 14.61 -2.22 0.77
C GLY A 185 15.85 -1.82 1.58
N GLY A 186 16.67 -0.92 1.02
CA GLY A 186 17.83 -0.35 1.72
C GLY A 186 17.48 0.41 3.01
N ALA A 187 16.37 1.16 3.00
CA ALA A 187 15.88 1.92 4.14
C ALA A 187 15.36 1.03 5.29
N LEU A 188 15.09 -0.25 5.01
CA LEU A 188 14.62 -1.24 6.00
C LEU A 188 15.75 -2.11 6.56
N LEU A 189 16.95 -2.02 5.99
CA LEU A 189 18.13 -2.68 6.54
C LEU A 189 18.53 -1.96 7.82
N SER A 190 18.74 -2.72 8.89
CA SER A 190 19.45 -2.20 10.07
C SER A 190 20.96 -2.25 9.81
N ALA A 191 21.67 -1.20 10.22
CA ALA A 191 23.14 -1.18 10.22
C ALA A 191 23.72 -2.12 11.30
N LEU A 192 22.91 -2.50 12.29
CA LEU A 192 23.22 -3.49 13.30
C LEU A 192 22.48 -4.78 12.97
N ASP A 193 23.02 -5.93 13.36
CA ASP A 193 22.36 -7.23 13.26
C ASP A 193 21.21 -7.32 14.29
N ASP A 194 20.24 -6.42 14.13
CA ASP A 194 19.08 -6.28 14.97
C ASP A 194 17.94 -7.07 14.35
N SER A 195 17.65 -8.23 14.97
CA SER A 195 16.52 -9.07 14.59
C SER A 195 15.18 -8.33 14.53
N GLN A 196 15.04 -7.16 15.16
CA GLN A 196 13.83 -6.33 15.12
C GLN A 196 13.76 -5.38 13.92
N ALA A 197 14.77 -5.36 13.05
CA ALA A 197 14.71 -4.62 11.79
C ALA A 197 13.46 -5.04 10.99
N PRO A 198 12.71 -4.10 10.39
CA PRO A 198 11.48 -4.42 9.66
C PRO A 198 11.70 -5.39 8.51
N LEU A 199 12.85 -5.31 7.82
CA LEU A 199 13.19 -6.28 6.79
C LEU A 199 13.25 -7.70 7.37
N ASP A 200 13.94 -7.89 8.48
CA ASP A 200 14.05 -9.21 9.12
C ASP A 200 12.71 -9.73 9.59
N ARG A 201 11.83 -8.85 10.07
CA ARG A 201 10.46 -9.21 10.45
C ARG A 201 9.67 -9.70 9.22
N LEU A 202 9.72 -8.97 8.11
CA LEU A 202 9.07 -9.36 6.85
C LEU A 202 9.60 -10.70 6.32
N VAL A 203 10.93 -10.90 6.32
CA VAL A 203 11.55 -12.16 5.89
C VAL A 203 11.14 -13.32 6.81
N ARG A 204 11.09 -13.11 8.13
CA ARG A 204 10.63 -14.14 9.09
C ARG A 204 9.16 -14.49 8.88
N LEU A 205 8.29 -13.50 8.69
CA LEU A 205 6.89 -13.74 8.37
C LEU A 205 6.76 -14.58 7.12
N PHE A 206 7.49 -14.24 6.07
CA PHE A 206 7.52 -15.00 4.83
C PHE A 206 7.98 -16.45 5.04
N LEU A 207 9.15 -16.65 5.66
CA LEU A 207 9.73 -17.99 5.84
C LEU A 207 8.86 -18.89 6.75
N ASN A 208 8.28 -18.32 7.81
CA ASN A 208 7.39 -19.04 8.71
C ASN A 208 6.11 -19.48 7.99
N HIS A 209 5.51 -18.58 7.21
CA HIS A 209 4.28 -18.88 6.48
C HIS A 209 4.54 -19.88 5.33
N HIS A 210 5.63 -19.72 4.58
CA HIS A 210 6.04 -20.67 3.55
C HIS A 210 6.21 -22.09 4.12
N ALA A 211 6.83 -22.23 5.29
CA ALA A 211 6.99 -23.53 5.95
C ALA A 211 5.69 -24.12 6.53
N ALA A 212 4.71 -23.28 6.86
CA ALA A 212 3.44 -23.66 7.46
C ALA A 212 2.30 -23.86 6.45
N THR A 213 2.54 -23.60 5.16
CA THR A 213 1.48 -23.59 4.15
C THR A 213 0.90 -25.00 3.97
N SER A 214 -0.35 -25.16 4.41
CA SER A 214 -1.23 -26.31 4.14
C SER A 214 -2.30 -25.87 3.14
N GLU A 215 -2.97 -26.83 2.48
CA GLU A 215 -4.13 -26.53 1.63
C GLU A 215 -5.14 -25.64 2.40
N ALA A 216 -5.61 -24.57 1.75
CA ALA A 216 -6.59 -23.65 2.34
C ALA A 216 -7.96 -24.34 2.39
N ASP A 217 -8.44 -24.65 3.59
CA ASP A 217 -9.75 -25.25 3.86
C ASP A 217 -10.85 -24.22 4.18
N SER A 218 -10.50 -22.92 4.26
CA SER A 218 -11.43 -21.81 4.48
C SER A 218 -11.20 -20.63 3.53
N VAL A 219 -12.21 -19.77 3.41
CA VAL A 219 -12.14 -18.54 2.59
C VAL A 219 -11.10 -17.58 3.18
N GLU A 220 -11.07 -17.44 4.49
CA GLU A 220 -10.14 -16.58 5.21
C GLU A 220 -8.69 -17.03 4.99
N LYS A 221 -8.40 -18.33 5.03
CA LYS A 221 -7.07 -18.86 4.68
C LYS A 221 -6.69 -18.59 3.23
N SER A 222 -7.64 -18.73 2.30
CA SER A 222 -7.41 -18.39 0.89
C SER A 222 -7.07 -16.91 0.71
N GLN A 223 -7.79 -16.02 1.40
CA GLN A 223 -7.52 -14.59 1.38
C GLN A 223 -6.20 -14.21 2.06
N LEU A 224 -5.84 -14.89 3.15
CA LEU A 224 -4.54 -14.72 3.80
C LEU A 224 -3.40 -15.18 2.88
N ASN A 225 -3.59 -16.27 2.13
CA ASN A 225 -2.63 -16.72 1.11
C ASN A 225 -2.45 -15.67 -0.01
N VAL A 226 -3.51 -14.93 -0.37
CA VAL A 226 -3.39 -13.79 -1.29
C VAL A 226 -2.48 -12.71 -0.70
N ALA A 227 -2.67 -12.32 0.56
CA ALA A 227 -1.80 -11.35 1.23
C ALA A 227 -0.35 -11.86 1.34
N PHE A 228 -0.14 -13.15 1.61
CA PHE A 228 1.17 -13.79 1.58
C PHE A 228 1.83 -13.73 0.19
N GLY A 229 1.06 -13.91 -0.87
CA GLY A 229 1.55 -13.74 -2.24
C GLY A 229 2.02 -12.31 -2.53
N TYR A 230 1.29 -11.30 -2.07
CA TYR A 230 1.74 -9.90 -2.14
C TYR A 230 3.01 -9.64 -1.31
N LEU A 231 3.14 -10.22 -0.11
CA LEU A 231 4.38 -10.18 0.68
C LEU A 231 5.56 -10.81 -0.07
N SER A 232 5.32 -11.92 -0.78
CA SER A 232 6.32 -12.59 -1.61
C SER A 232 6.78 -11.68 -2.77
N VAL A 233 5.85 -11.02 -3.45
CA VAL A 233 6.17 -10.04 -4.50
C VAL A 233 6.97 -8.86 -3.95
N LEU A 234 6.58 -8.32 -2.79
CA LEU A 234 7.30 -7.23 -2.12
C LEU A 234 8.76 -7.62 -1.84
N LEU A 235 8.98 -8.75 -1.17
CA LEU A 235 10.32 -9.26 -0.88
C LEU A 235 11.09 -9.60 -2.16
N GLY A 236 10.40 -10.05 -3.20
CA GLY A 236 10.96 -10.26 -4.53
C GLY A 236 11.56 -8.98 -5.11
N TYR A 237 10.78 -7.90 -5.16
CA TYR A 237 11.28 -6.61 -5.64
C TYR A 237 12.44 -6.08 -4.80
N MET A 238 12.35 -6.14 -3.47
CA MET A 238 13.45 -5.70 -2.61
C MET A 238 14.72 -6.55 -2.80
N SER A 239 14.58 -7.85 -3.06
CA SER A 239 15.70 -8.79 -3.31
C SER A 239 16.42 -8.56 -4.64
N LEU A 240 15.93 -7.67 -5.50
CA LEU A 240 16.71 -7.18 -6.64
C LEU A 240 17.91 -6.35 -6.16
N TYR A 241 17.82 -5.73 -4.98
CA TYR A 241 18.92 -5.05 -4.33
C TYR A 241 19.81 -6.05 -3.56
N GLU A 242 21.10 -6.11 -3.91
CA GLU A 242 22.03 -7.12 -3.41
C GLU A 242 22.12 -7.20 -1.87
N PRO A 243 22.20 -6.10 -1.11
CA PRO A 243 22.22 -6.18 0.36
C PRO A 243 20.98 -6.84 0.96
N VAL A 244 19.78 -6.58 0.41
CA VAL A 244 18.55 -7.23 0.85
C VAL A 244 18.57 -8.71 0.50
N ARG A 245 19.00 -9.05 -0.72
CA ARG A 245 19.15 -10.45 -1.17
C ARG A 245 20.09 -11.24 -0.25
N LYS A 246 21.25 -10.68 0.07
CA LYS A 246 22.21 -11.30 0.99
C LYS A 246 21.60 -11.49 2.38
N ARG A 247 20.85 -10.51 2.88
CA ARG A 247 20.17 -10.62 4.17
C ARG A 247 19.13 -11.75 4.14
N PHE A 248 18.26 -11.78 3.13
CA PHE A 248 17.30 -12.85 2.93
C PHE A 248 17.97 -14.24 2.92
N SER A 249 18.99 -14.41 2.08
CA SER A 249 19.75 -15.67 1.99
C SER A 249 20.36 -16.08 3.32
N SER A 250 20.87 -15.13 4.12
CA SER A 250 21.45 -15.44 5.43
C SER A 250 20.44 -15.94 6.46
N MET A 251 19.15 -15.60 6.29
CA MET A 251 18.08 -16.00 7.19
C MET A 251 17.42 -17.33 6.77
N HIS A 252 17.59 -17.73 5.51
CA HIS A 252 17.07 -19.00 4.99
C HIS A 252 18.12 -20.12 5.13
N LYS A 253 17.72 -21.27 5.68
CA LYS A 253 18.62 -22.42 5.94
C LYS A 253 19.39 -22.88 4.70
N ALA A 254 18.79 -22.84 3.51
CA ALA A 254 19.43 -23.26 2.26
C ALA A 254 20.25 -22.16 1.58
N GLY A 255 20.29 -20.94 2.13
CA GLY A 255 21.14 -19.86 1.62
C GLY A 255 20.70 -19.24 0.29
N ASN A 256 19.51 -19.56 -0.22
CA ASN A 256 19.07 -19.21 -1.57
C ASN A 256 17.67 -18.56 -1.60
N LEU A 257 17.30 -18.02 -2.77
CA LEU A 257 16.01 -17.39 -3.06
C LEU A 257 14.92 -18.38 -3.53
N ALA A 258 15.20 -19.69 -3.53
CA ALA A 258 14.26 -20.69 -4.03
C ALA A 258 12.83 -20.57 -3.45
N PRO A 259 12.62 -20.43 -2.11
CA PRO A 259 11.27 -20.32 -1.57
C PRO A 259 10.53 -19.07 -2.08
N LEU A 260 11.26 -17.97 -2.28
CA LEU A 260 10.69 -16.72 -2.78
C LEU A 260 10.27 -16.85 -4.25
N LEU A 261 11.12 -17.48 -5.08
CA LEU A 261 10.82 -17.76 -6.48
C LEU A 261 9.61 -18.70 -6.62
N GLU A 262 9.54 -19.74 -5.78
CA GLU A 262 8.42 -20.68 -5.74
C GLU A 262 7.11 -19.97 -5.39
N SER A 263 7.07 -19.23 -4.29
CA SER A 263 5.85 -18.52 -3.86
C SER A 263 5.39 -17.44 -4.86
N ILE A 264 6.31 -16.74 -5.54
CA ILE A 264 5.92 -15.80 -6.60
C ILE A 264 5.32 -16.54 -7.80
N ARG A 265 5.89 -17.69 -8.21
CA ARG A 265 5.34 -18.49 -9.33
C ARG A 265 3.97 -19.07 -9.00
N GLU A 266 3.78 -19.57 -7.79
CA GLU A 266 2.48 -20.03 -7.31
C GLU A 266 1.45 -18.90 -7.34
N PHE A 267 1.84 -17.70 -6.89
CA PHE A 267 0.97 -16.53 -6.91
C PHE A 267 0.57 -16.10 -8.32
N ILE A 268 1.50 -16.16 -9.29
CA ILE A 268 1.22 -15.94 -10.72
C ILE A 268 0.23 -16.98 -11.24
N ALA A 269 0.46 -18.27 -10.93
CA ALA A 269 -0.41 -19.35 -11.39
C ALA A 269 -1.83 -19.20 -10.84
N TYR A 270 -1.95 -18.87 -9.55
CA TYR A 270 -3.23 -18.59 -8.90
C TYR A 270 -4.00 -17.47 -9.61
N HIS A 271 -3.36 -16.33 -9.87
CA HIS A 271 -4.02 -15.20 -10.54
C HIS A 271 -4.48 -15.55 -11.97
N ARG A 272 -3.66 -16.28 -12.74
CA ARG A 272 -4.04 -16.73 -14.09
C ARG A 272 -5.25 -17.66 -14.06
N MET A 273 -5.30 -18.59 -13.10
CA MET A 273 -6.46 -19.49 -12.94
C MET A 273 -7.73 -18.72 -12.59
N THR A 274 -7.63 -17.70 -11.72
CA THR A 274 -8.75 -16.82 -11.40
C THR A 274 -9.21 -16.02 -12.63
N ASP A 275 -8.28 -15.51 -13.44
CA ASP A 275 -8.57 -14.80 -14.68
C ASP A 275 -9.31 -15.69 -15.69
N ASP A 276 -8.82 -16.91 -15.90
CA ASP A 276 -9.41 -17.88 -16.83
C ASP A 276 -10.83 -18.28 -16.39
N ALA A 277 -11.07 -18.39 -15.08
CA ALA A 277 -12.39 -18.67 -14.53
C ALA A 277 -13.37 -17.49 -14.74
N ILE A 278 -12.92 -16.25 -14.57
CA ILE A 278 -13.74 -15.05 -14.79
C ILE A 278 -14.04 -14.88 -16.29
N ALA A 279 -13.04 -15.07 -17.17
CA ALA A 279 -13.20 -14.95 -18.62
C ALA A 279 -14.24 -15.95 -19.19
N GLN A 280 -14.36 -17.13 -18.59
CA GLN A 280 -15.36 -18.14 -18.96
C GLN A 280 -16.80 -17.76 -18.55
N THR A 281 -16.98 -16.80 -17.63
CA THR A 281 -18.32 -16.36 -17.15
C THR A 281 -18.96 -15.23 -17.95
N GLY A 282 -18.28 -14.70 -18.98
CA GLY A 282 -18.93 -13.96 -20.07
C GLY A 282 -19.03 -12.43 -19.97
N ASP A 283 -18.49 -11.78 -18.94
CA ASP A 283 -18.36 -10.31 -18.93
C ASP A 283 -17.04 -9.89 -19.59
N GLY A 284 -17.11 -9.67 -20.91
CA GLY A 284 -15.98 -9.37 -21.79
C GLY A 284 -15.29 -8.03 -21.53
N GLN A 285 -14.45 -7.96 -20.50
CA GLN A 285 -13.34 -7.00 -20.42
C GLN A 285 -12.03 -7.74 -20.68
N ALA A 286 -11.19 -7.19 -21.57
CA ALA A 286 -9.83 -7.69 -21.79
C ALA A 286 -9.05 -7.70 -20.45
N PRO A 287 -8.17 -8.68 -20.20
CA PRO A 287 -7.71 -8.99 -18.85
C PRO A 287 -6.73 -7.94 -18.34
N LEU A 288 -7.20 -7.01 -17.49
CA LEU A 288 -6.37 -6.04 -16.75
C LEU A 288 -5.24 -6.75 -15.97
N TYR A 289 -5.46 -8.00 -15.53
CA TYR A 289 -4.51 -8.83 -14.80
C TYR A 289 -3.40 -9.47 -15.67
N SER A 290 -3.52 -9.46 -17.00
CA SER A 290 -2.45 -9.95 -17.91
C SER A 290 -1.18 -9.08 -17.83
N SER A 291 -1.35 -7.76 -17.67
CA SER A 291 -0.23 -6.83 -17.47
C SER A 291 0.45 -7.05 -16.13
N PHE A 292 -0.34 -7.29 -15.07
CA PHE A 292 0.19 -7.57 -13.72
C PHE A 292 0.98 -8.88 -13.69
N THR A 293 0.42 -9.97 -14.19
CA THR A 293 1.12 -11.27 -14.22
C THR A 293 2.35 -11.25 -15.13
N THR A 294 2.34 -10.44 -16.20
CA THR A 294 3.53 -10.20 -17.04
C THR A 294 4.64 -9.49 -16.27
N LYS A 295 4.32 -8.44 -15.49
CA LYS A 295 5.30 -7.77 -14.63
C LYS A 295 5.91 -8.73 -13.61
N LEU A 296 5.08 -9.57 -12.98
CA LEU A 296 5.57 -10.56 -12.02
C LEU A 296 6.47 -11.62 -12.66
N GLN A 297 6.16 -12.04 -13.89
CA GLN A 297 7.04 -12.95 -14.64
C GLN A 297 8.41 -12.30 -14.89
N GLY A 298 8.44 -11.03 -15.28
CA GLY A 298 9.70 -10.27 -15.42
C GLY A 298 10.47 -10.13 -14.10
N LEU A 299 9.78 -10.04 -12.96
CA LEU A 299 10.43 -10.09 -11.64
C LEU A 299 11.10 -11.44 -11.39
N VAL A 300 10.43 -12.56 -11.69
CA VAL A 300 10.97 -13.92 -11.56
C VAL A 300 12.23 -14.09 -12.39
N GLU A 301 12.20 -13.72 -13.67
CA GLU A 301 13.35 -13.82 -14.59
C GLU A 301 14.56 -13.03 -14.08
N ARG A 302 14.32 -11.82 -13.55
CA ARG A 302 15.38 -11.00 -12.94
C ARG A 302 15.96 -11.67 -11.69
N LEU A 303 15.13 -12.27 -10.84
CA LEU A 303 15.59 -12.93 -9.63
C LEU A 303 16.37 -14.23 -9.93
N GLU A 304 15.97 -14.99 -10.94
CA GLU A 304 16.68 -16.18 -11.41
C GLU A 304 18.10 -15.87 -11.86
N SER A 305 18.34 -14.68 -12.43
CA SER A 305 19.69 -14.25 -12.81
C SER A 305 20.66 -14.09 -11.62
N TYR A 306 20.14 -14.12 -10.38
CA TYR A 306 20.91 -14.04 -9.14
C TYR A 306 20.87 -15.32 -8.30
N ALA A 307 20.13 -16.35 -8.73
CA ALA A 307 19.88 -17.58 -7.97
C ALA A 307 20.97 -18.64 -8.19
#